data_AF-A0A961RP81-F1
#
_entry.id   AF-A0A961RP81-F1
#
_cell.length_a   1.000
_cell.length_b   1.000
_cell.length_c   1.000
_cell.angle_alpha   90.00
_cell.angle_beta   90.00
_cell.angle_gamma   90.00
#
_symmetry.space_group_name_H-M   'P 1'
#
loop_
_entity.id
_entity.type
_entity.pdbx_description
1 polymer ?
#
loop_
_entity_poly.entity_id
_entity_poly.type
_entity_poly.pdbx_seq_one_letter_code
_entity_poly.pdbx_strand_id
1 'polypeptide(L)'
;MTLLAIDTAANLCAACLSDAETGAILGAEVLDIGKGHAEQLMDVIAQAMAEAGAQWPDLTRLAVTVGPGSFTGIRVGVAAARGLALALDLPLTGITTLEA
;
A
#
# COMPACT_ATOMS: atom_id res chain seq x y z
N MET A 1 -7.13 3.20 14.44
CA MET A 1 -6.12 4.05 13.73
C MET A 1 -5.95 3.54 12.31
N THR A 2 -6.09 4.37 11.27
CA THR A 2 -6.11 3.88 9.87
C THR A 2 -4.69 3.67 9.31
N LEU A 3 -4.39 2.46 8.88
CA LEU A 3 -3.15 2.04 8.23
C LEU A 3 -3.40 1.81 6.74
N LEU A 4 -2.56 2.36 5.86
CA LEU A 4 -2.50 1.98 4.44
C LEU A 4 -1.30 1.05 4.20
N ALA A 5 -1.56 -0.16 3.72
CA ALA A 5 -0.55 -1.14 3.32
C ALA A 5 -0.51 -1.28 1.79
N ILE A 6 0.71 -1.35 1.22
CA ILE A 6 0.95 -1.47 -0.22
C ILE A 6 1.83 -2.70 -0.50
N ASP A 7 1.43 -3.52 -1.47
CA ASP A 7 2.24 -4.63 -2.00
C ASP A 7 2.31 -4.55 -3.53
N THR A 8 3.54 -4.58 -4.03
CA THR A 8 3.88 -4.64 -5.46
C THR A 8 5.06 -5.60 -5.70
N ALA A 9 5.30 -6.54 -4.80
CA ALA A 9 6.47 -7.40 -4.80
C ALA A 9 6.38 -8.57 -5.79
N ALA A 10 5.19 -8.94 -6.24
CA ALA A 10 4.99 -10.06 -7.17
C ALA A 10 4.11 -9.65 -8.37
N ASN A 11 3.14 -10.48 -8.75
CA ASN A 11 2.22 -10.18 -9.85
C ASN A 11 1.11 -9.21 -9.44
N LEU A 12 0.85 -9.12 -8.14
CA LEU A 12 -0.24 -8.33 -7.58
C LEU A 12 0.20 -6.87 -7.40
N CYS A 13 -0.66 -5.96 -7.82
CA CYS A 13 -0.66 -4.57 -7.40
C CYS A 13 -1.79 -4.40 -6.39
N ALA A 14 -1.44 -4.26 -5.12
CA ALA A 14 -2.41 -4.28 -4.03
C ALA A 14 -2.27 -3.08 -3.09
N ALA A 15 -3.41 -2.58 -2.61
CA ALA A 15 -3.51 -1.65 -1.51
C ALA A 15 -4.61 -2.09 -0.55
N CYS A 16 -4.38 -1.96 0.75
CA CYS A 16 -5.35 -2.29 1.79
C CYS A 16 -5.34 -1.21 2.87
N LEU A 17 -6.53 -0.75 3.26
CA LEU A 17 -6.73 0.03 4.47
C LEU A 17 -7.23 -0.89 5.56
N SER A 18 -6.61 -0.79 6.74
CA SER A 18 -7.06 -1.50 7.91
C SER A 18 -7.04 -0.61 9.15
N ASP A 19 -7.86 -0.97 10.12
CA ASP A 19 -7.72 -0.43 11.47
C ASP A 19 -6.57 -1.15 12.18
N ALA A 20 -5.52 -0.40 12.52
CA ALA A 20 -4.29 -0.93 13.09
C ALA A 20 -4.43 -1.51 14.51
N GLU A 21 -5.52 -1.22 15.22
CA GLU A 21 -5.75 -1.75 16.57
C GLU A 21 -6.51 -3.06 16.53
N THR A 22 -7.53 -3.13 15.68
CA THR A 22 -8.44 -4.29 15.58
C THR A 22 -8.05 -5.26 14.47
N GLY A 23 -7.22 -4.84 13.52
CA GLY A 23 -6.89 -5.59 12.31
C GLY A 23 -8.03 -5.67 11.29
N ALA A 24 -9.15 -4.95 11.52
CA ALA A 24 -10.28 -4.96 10.61
C ALA A 24 -9.91 -4.33 9.26
N ILE A 25 -10.20 -5.02 8.16
CA ILE A 25 -10.06 -4.47 6.81
C ILE A 25 -11.19 -3.47 6.58
N LEU A 26 -10.83 -2.26 6.21
CA LEU A 26 -11.75 -1.16 5.92
C LEU A 26 -12.02 -1.04 4.43
N GLY A 27 -11.03 -1.34 3.59
CA GLY A 27 -11.15 -1.38 2.13
C GLY A 27 -9.87 -1.94 1.50
N ALA A 28 -9.97 -2.60 0.36
CA ALA A 28 -8.83 -3.18 -0.33
C ALA A 28 -9.07 -3.31 -1.84
N GLU A 29 -8.04 -3.01 -2.61
CA GLU A 29 -8.06 -3.23 -4.06
C GLU A 29 -6.83 -4.07 -4.44
N VAL A 30 -7.05 -5.06 -5.29
CA VAL A 30 -6.00 -5.99 -5.76
C VAL A 30 -6.17 -6.25 -7.24
N LEU A 31 -5.13 -5.96 -8.01
CA LEU A 31 -5.06 -6.29 -9.43
C LEU A 31 -3.96 -7.32 -9.69
N ASP A 32 -4.28 -8.43 -10.36
CA ASP A 32 -3.29 -9.39 -10.85
C ASP A 32 -2.88 -9.01 -12.29
N ILE A 33 -1.82 -8.21 -12.39
CA ILE A 33 -1.39 -7.58 -13.64
C ILE A 33 -0.06 -8.11 -14.14
N GLY A 34 0.75 -8.73 -13.28
CA GLY A 34 2.10 -9.23 -13.57
C GLY A 34 3.14 -8.13 -13.84
N LYS A 35 2.79 -7.08 -14.58
CA LYS A 35 3.60 -5.91 -14.92
C LYS A 35 2.73 -4.66 -15.02
N GLY A 36 3.36 -3.47 -14.98
CA GLY A 36 2.64 -2.19 -15.07
C GLY A 36 2.18 -1.64 -13.72
N HIS A 37 2.84 -2.03 -12.63
CA HIS A 37 2.51 -1.56 -11.27
C HIS A 37 2.59 -0.03 -11.14
N ALA A 38 3.51 0.63 -11.85
CA ALA A 38 3.70 2.08 -11.74
C ALA A 38 2.51 2.86 -12.28
N GLU A 39 1.86 2.33 -13.32
CA GLU A 39 0.70 2.91 -13.98
C GLU A 39 -0.59 2.69 -13.21
N GLN A 40 -0.67 1.65 -12.36
CA GLN A 40 -1.89 1.24 -11.68
C GLN A 40 -1.92 1.59 -10.19
N LEU A 41 -0.76 1.69 -9.52
CA LEU A 41 -0.71 1.73 -8.06
C LEU A 41 -1.51 2.87 -7.43
N MET A 42 -1.48 4.07 -8.01
CA MET A 42 -2.24 5.19 -7.44
C MET A 42 -3.76 5.01 -7.57
N ASP A 43 -4.23 4.39 -8.66
CA ASP A 43 -5.64 4.07 -8.85
C ASP A 43 -6.09 2.96 -7.89
N VAL A 44 -5.23 1.95 -7.68
CA VAL A 44 -5.44 0.88 -6.69
C VAL A 44 -5.57 1.46 -5.27
N ILE A 45 -4.67 2.36 -4.89
CA ILE A 45 -4.75 3.06 -3.59
C ILE A 45 -6.04 3.87 -3.51
N ALA A 46 -6.38 4.64 -4.55
CA ALA A 46 -7.59 5.46 -4.57
C ALA A 46 -8.87 4.61 -4.41
N GLN A 47 -8.92 3.44 -5.05
CA GLN A 47 -10.06 2.53 -4.95
C GLN A 47 -10.19 1.93 -3.54
N ALA A 48 -9.07 1.51 -2.93
CA ALA A 48 -9.08 1.02 -1.54
C ALA A 48 -9.53 2.12 -0.56
N MET A 49 -9.06 3.36 -0.74
CA MET A 49 -9.49 4.51 0.06
C MET A 49 -11.00 4.78 -0.09
N ALA A 50 -11.52 4.68 -1.32
CA ALA A 50 -12.93 4.88 -1.63
C ALA A 50 -13.82 3.80 -1.00
N GLU A 51 -13.41 2.54 -1.07
CA GLU A 51 -14.13 1.43 -0.41
C GLU A 51 -14.18 1.62 1.11
N ALA A 52 -13.07 2.08 1.71
CA ALA A 52 -12.99 2.40 3.13
C ALA A 52 -13.73 3.68 3.53
N GLY A 53 -14.22 4.48 2.57
CA GLY A 53 -14.80 5.79 2.84
C GLY A 53 -13.82 6.78 3.49
N ALA A 54 -12.51 6.55 3.33
CA ALA A 54 -11.45 7.33 3.98
C ALA A 54 -10.94 8.45 3.07
N GLN A 55 -10.40 9.50 3.69
CA GLN A 55 -9.67 10.58 3.03
C GLN A 55 -8.20 10.56 3.48
N TRP A 56 -7.32 11.20 2.71
CA TRP A 56 -5.88 11.24 3.01
C TRP A 56 -5.55 11.68 4.45
N PRO A 57 -6.23 12.66 5.07
CA PRO A 57 -5.97 13.05 6.46
C PRO A 57 -6.38 12.01 7.51
N ASP A 58 -7.19 11.01 7.15
CA ASP A 58 -7.61 9.94 8.07
C ASP A 58 -6.51 8.88 8.25
N LEU A 59 -5.51 8.85 7.35
CA LEU A 59 -4.38 7.95 7.43
C LEU A 59 -3.46 8.35 8.58
N THR A 60 -3.02 7.36 9.35
CA THR A 60 -2.16 7.55 10.52
C THR A 60 -0.79 6.88 10.37
N ARG A 61 -0.67 5.92 9.45
CA ARG A 61 0.56 5.16 9.20
C ARG A 61 0.51 4.53 7.82
N LEU A 62 1.69 4.28 7.27
CA LEU A 62 1.88 3.55 6.02
C LEU A 62 2.71 2.29 6.26
N ALA A 63 2.44 1.25 5.47
CA ALA A 63 3.25 0.06 5.36
C ALA A 63 3.49 -0.31 3.90
N VAL A 64 4.66 -0.88 3.60
CA VAL A 64 4.99 -1.32 2.24
C VAL A 64 5.85 -2.57 2.27
N THR A 65 5.62 -3.48 1.33
CA THR A 65 6.50 -4.63 1.14
C THR A 65 7.88 -4.20 0.63
N VAL A 66 8.95 -4.71 1.22
CA VAL A 66 10.35 -4.43 0.83
C VAL A 66 11.07 -5.62 0.18
N GLY A 67 10.31 -6.68 -0.13
CA GLY A 67 10.80 -7.92 -0.74
C GLY A 67 11.05 -9.05 0.27
N PRO A 68 11.62 -10.19 -0.15
CA PRO A 68 12.09 -10.49 -1.52
C PRO A 68 10.96 -10.53 -2.56
N GLY A 69 11.29 -10.28 -3.82
CA GLY A 69 10.32 -10.20 -4.92
C GLY A 69 10.88 -9.51 -6.15
N SER A 70 9.98 -9.09 -7.05
CA SER A 70 10.25 -8.31 -8.25
C SER A 70 11.02 -7.04 -7.91
N PHE A 71 12.24 -6.94 -8.44
CA PHE A 71 13.11 -5.77 -8.24
C PHE A 71 12.45 -4.46 -8.70
N THR A 72 11.76 -4.48 -9.84
CA THR A 72 11.04 -3.32 -10.35
C THR A 72 9.79 -3.05 -9.53
N GLY A 73 9.01 -4.09 -9.23
CA GLY A 73 7.78 -3.98 -8.45
C GLY A 73 8.01 -3.40 -7.06
N ILE A 74 8.96 -3.95 -6.30
CA ILE A 74 9.32 -3.45 -4.96
C ILE A 74 9.68 -1.96 -5.00
N ARG A 75 10.45 -1.53 -6.02
CA ARG A 75 10.85 -0.13 -6.13
C ARG A 75 9.70 0.81 -6.42
N VAL A 76 8.69 0.37 -7.18
CA VAL A 76 7.46 1.13 -7.42
C VAL A 76 6.73 1.35 -6.09
N GLY A 77 6.43 0.28 -5.36
CA GLY A 77 5.72 0.36 -4.08
C GLY A 77 6.48 1.20 -3.06
N VAL A 78 7.79 0.95 -2.87
CA VAL A 78 8.63 1.70 -1.93
C VAL A 78 8.74 3.18 -2.32
N ALA A 79 8.89 3.51 -3.60
CA ALA A 79 8.95 4.90 -4.04
C ALA A 79 7.62 5.63 -3.78
N ALA A 80 6.49 5.01 -4.10
CA ALA A 80 5.17 5.59 -3.85
C ALA A 80 4.91 5.77 -2.35
N ALA A 81 5.15 4.73 -1.54
CA ALA A 81 4.96 4.78 -0.10
C ALA A 81 5.84 5.85 0.57
N ARG A 82 7.10 5.99 0.14
CA ARG A 82 7.99 7.06 0.64
C ARG A 82 7.53 8.45 0.21
N GLY A 83 7.01 8.61 -1.00
CA GLY A 83 6.43 9.87 -1.48
C GLY A 83 5.21 10.28 -0.65
N LEU A 84 4.30 9.33 -0.38
CA LEU A 84 3.13 9.55 0.48
C LEU A 84 3.54 9.86 1.92
N ALA A 85 4.49 9.12 2.49
CA ALA A 85 5.00 9.36 3.84
C ALA A 85 5.55 10.78 3.98
N LEU A 86 6.31 11.24 2.98
CA LEU A 86 6.86 12.59 2.95
C LEU A 86 5.76 13.65 2.82
N ALA A 87 4.76 13.43 1.95
CA ALA A 87 3.70 14.40 1.71
C ALA A 87 2.72 14.53 2.88
N LEU A 88 2.47 13.43 3.60
CA LEU A 88 1.49 13.35 4.69
C LEU A 88 2.12 13.48 6.08
N ASP A 89 3.46 13.55 6.17
CA ASP A 89 4.22 13.51 7.43
C ASP A 89 3.86 12.29 8.31
N LEU A 90 3.76 11.12 7.67
CA LEU A 90 3.36 9.87 8.32
C LEU A 90 4.51 8.89 8.48
N PRO A 91 4.52 8.09 9.56
CA PRO A 91 5.48 7.01 9.72
C PRO A 91 5.23 5.92 8.66
N LEU A 92 6.32 5.38 8.11
CA LEU A 92 6.32 4.30 7.12
C LEU A 92 7.11 3.08 7.64
N THR A 93 6.50 1.90 7.60
CA THR A 93 7.13 0.64 7.98
C THR A 93 7.35 -0.24 6.74
N GLY A 94 8.56 -0.76 6.56
CA GLY A 94 8.85 -1.79 5.56
C GLY A 94 8.62 -3.18 6.13
N ILE A 95 7.91 -4.04 5.41
CA ILE A 95 7.62 -5.44 5.79
C ILE A 95 8.20 -6.39 4.74
N THR A 96 8.85 -7.48 5.14
CA THR A 96 9.31 -8.45 4.15
C THR A 96 8.14 -9.32 3.65
N THR A 97 8.20 -9.81 2.41
CA THR A 97 7.16 -10.71 1.86
C THR A 97 7.09 -12.07 2.55
N LEU A 98 8.05 -12.39 3.41
CA LEU A 98 8.05 -13.60 4.24
C LEU A 98 7.38 -13.37 5.61
N GLU A 99 7.24 -12.10 6.02
CA GLU A 99 6.54 -11.68 7.24
C GLU A 99 5.11 -11.22 6.95
N ALA A 100 4.86 -10.71 5.74
CA ALA A 100 3.56 -10.28 5.24
C ALA A 100 2.61 -11.48 5.02
#